data_AF-A0A2Z6ZXI5-F1
#
_entry.id   AF-A0A2Z6ZXI5-F1
#
_cell.length_a   1.000
_cell.length_b   1.000
_cell.length_c   1.000
_cell.angle_alpha   90.00
_cell.angle_beta   90.00
_cell.angle_gamma   90.00
#
_symmetry.space_group_name_H-M   'P 1'
#
loop_
_entity.id
_entity.type
_entity.pdbx_description
1 polymer ?
#
loop_
_entity_poly.entity_id
_entity_poly.type
_entity_poly.pdbx_seq_one_letter_code
_entity_poly.pdbx_strand_id
1 'polypeptide(L)'
;MKLVLNFDGSALTANNLQQAMTAAGANTTINIDTAQAVNITTLLQVIGIAGNTKHLNATFNGAQLTSNNLQQAVNASGSNTSIAVNTAQAVNINTLLSIIASAGTIKHFNADFNGSQLTANNLQQAVTAAQSGTSISVNTAQAANITALLEAINDAGNSKVFSANFNGAQLSGTNLQQALTAAGTNTSIGVNTAQAVNITTLLQLLSIAGNTKKFSADFNGAQLTSNNLKQAISAAGTNVSISVNTAQAANISALLQAIQNAGNTKNFSADCNGAQLTTCNKR
;
A
#
# COMPACT_ATOMS: atom_id res chain seq x y z
N MET A 1 -10.55 6.90 19.92
CA MET A 1 -10.98 7.30 18.56
C MET A 1 -9.74 7.69 17.76
N LYS A 2 -9.53 7.11 16.57
CA LYS A 2 -8.46 7.51 15.64
C LYS A 2 -9.05 8.54 14.68
N LEU A 3 -8.46 9.73 14.60
CA LEU A 3 -8.87 10.77 13.64
C LEU A 3 -7.87 10.79 12.49
N VAL A 4 -8.38 10.83 11.26
CA VAL A 4 -7.54 10.99 10.05
C VAL A 4 -8.04 12.22 9.31
N LEU A 5 -7.14 13.17 9.06
CA LEU A 5 -7.40 14.38 8.29
C LEU A 5 -6.62 14.30 6.98
N ASN A 6 -7.32 14.37 5.85
CA ASN A 6 -6.71 14.39 4.53
C ASN A 6 -6.74 15.81 3.98
N PHE A 7 -5.58 16.33 3.62
CA PHE A 7 -5.44 17.61 2.98
C PHE A 7 -4.89 17.44 1.56
N ASP A 8 -5.48 18.18 0.63
CA ASP A 8 -4.90 18.38 -0.69
C ASP A 8 -3.92 19.55 -0.63
N GLY A 9 -2.63 19.27 -0.82
CA GLY A 9 -1.54 20.24 -0.85
C GLY A 9 -1.76 21.40 -1.83
N SER A 10 -2.48 21.17 -2.92
CA SER A 10 -2.79 22.21 -3.92
C SER A 10 -3.87 23.19 -3.46
N ALA A 11 -4.70 22.81 -2.49
CA ALA A 11 -5.79 23.60 -1.95
C ALA A 11 -5.47 24.27 -0.60
N LEU A 12 -4.25 24.08 -0.09
CA LEU A 12 -3.85 24.51 1.24
C LEU A 12 -3.26 25.93 1.27
N THR A 13 -3.67 26.70 2.27
CA THR A 13 -2.88 27.85 2.73
C THR A 13 -1.91 27.40 3.83
N ALA A 14 -0.76 28.06 3.95
CA ALA A 14 0.28 27.69 4.92
C ALA A 14 -0.23 27.65 6.38
N ASN A 15 -1.20 28.50 6.72
CA ASN A 15 -1.68 28.66 8.08
C ASN A 15 -2.55 27.47 8.54
N ASN A 16 -3.39 26.92 7.66
CA ASN A 16 -4.32 25.85 8.05
C ASN A 16 -3.60 24.55 8.43
N LEU A 17 -2.57 24.17 7.68
CA LEU A 17 -1.85 22.92 7.91
C LEU A 17 -1.02 22.97 9.20
N GLN A 18 -0.38 24.12 9.49
CA GLN A 18 0.38 24.32 10.73
C GLN A 18 -0.53 24.29 11.97
N GLN A 19 -1.69 24.93 11.89
CA GLN A 19 -2.67 24.90 12.98
C GLN A 19 -3.20 23.48 13.21
N ALA A 20 -3.55 22.76 12.14
CA ALA A 20 -4.02 21.38 12.23
C ALA A 20 -2.97 20.47 12.88
N MET A 21 -1.71 20.57 12.46
CA MET A 21 -0.62 19.78 13.04
C MET A 21 -0.36 20.14 14.50
N THR A 22 -0.42 21.43 14.86
CA THR A 22 -0.28 21.88 16.25
C THR A 22 -1.38 21.27 17.13
N ALA A 23 -2.63 21.27 16.66
CA ALA A 23 -3.78 20.73 17.38
C ALA A 23 -3.86 19.19 17.40
N ALA A 24 -3.20 18.49 16.47
CA ALA A 24 -3.24 17.04 16.36
C ALA A 24 -2.72 16.35 17.63
N GLY A 25 -3.56 15.51 18.26
CA GLY A 25 -3.14 14.66 19.37
C GLY A 25 -2.44 13.38 18.91
N ALA A 26 -1.96 12.56 19.84
CA ALA A 26 -1.26 11.30 19.55
C ALA A 26 -2.09 10.29 18.70
N ASN A 27 -3.43 10.39 18.73
CA ASN A 27 -4.32 9.52 17.95
C ASN A 27 -4.82 10.17 16.64
N THR A 28 -4.20 11.27 16.22
CA THR A 28 -4.55 11.99 14.97
C THR A 28 -3.45 11.76 13.94
N THR A 29 -3.84 11.35 12.74
CA THR A 29 -2.97 11.28 11.57
C THR A 29 -3.36 12.37 10.60
N ILE A 30 -2.39 13.17 10.17
CA ILE A 30 -2.56 14.15 9.10
C ILE A 30 -1.92 13.57 7.83
N ASN A 31 -2.69 13.52 6.76
CA ASN A 31 -2.21 13.17 5.43
C ASN A 31 -2.18 14.42 4.56
N ILE A 32 -1.09 14.61 3.82
CA ILE A 32 -0.94 15.65 2.80
C ILE A 32 -0.77 14.94 1.46
N ASP A 33 -1.83 14.96 0.67
CA ASP A 33 -1.79 14.50 -0.72
C ASP A 33 -1.26 15.62 -1.60
N THR A 34 -0.54 15.28 -2.67
CA THR A 34 0.12 16.25 -3.56
C THR A 34 1.09 17.21 -2.84
N ALA A 35 1.88 16.69 -1.89
CA ALA A 35 2.80 17.48 -1.07
C ALA A 35 3.80 18.33 -1.87
N GLN A 36 4.08 17.98 -3.15
CA GLN A 36 4.89 18.81 -4.06
C GLN A 36 4.30 20.20 -4.33
N ALA A 37 2.98 20.38 -4.18
CA ALA A 37 2.30 21.65 -4.38
C ALA A 37 2.40 22.59 -3.16
N VAL A 38 2.78 22.06 -1.99
CA VAL A 38 2.98 22.86 -0.78
C VAL A 38 4.33 23.57 -0.85
N ASN A 39 4.35 24.85 -0.49
CA ASN A 39 5.62 25.58 -0.34
C ASN A 39 6.56 24.82 0.62
N ILE A 40 7.80 24.57 0.19
CA ILE A 40 8.71 23.70 0.95
C ILE A 40 9.01 24.22 2.36
N THR A 41 9.11 25.54 2.55
CA THR A 41 9.33 26.13 3.88
C THR A 41 8.16 25.80 4.82
N THR A 42 6.93 25.91 4.33
CA THR A 42 5.74 25.52 5.08
C THR A 42 5.73 24.03 5.39
N LEU A 43 6.03 23.19 4.40
CA LEU A 43 6.04 21.74 4.59
C LEU A 43 7.09 21.32 5.64
N LEU A 44 8.30 21.89 5.59
CA LEU A 44 9.35 21.63 6.57
C LEU A 44 8.96 22.10 7.97
N GLN A 45 8.28 23.24 8.12
CA GLN A 45 7.74 23.68 9.40
C GLN A 45 6.72 22.66 9.96
N VAL A 46 5.81 22.16 9.12
CA VAL A 46 4.81 21.17 9.52
C VAL A 46 5.46 19.85 9.93
N ILE A 47 6.45 19.38 9.17
CA ILE A 47 7.25 18.20 9.53
C ILE A 47 7.97 18.42 10.87
N GLY A 48 8.53 19.62 11.09
CA GLY A 48 9.17 19.99 12.35
C GLY A 48 8.20 19.97 13.55
N ILE A 49 6.98 20.49 13.37
CA ILE A 49 5.92 20.43 14.41
C ILE A 49 5.50 18.98 14.66
N ALA A 50 5.43 18.14 13.62
CA ALA A 50 5.11 16.72 13.78
C ALA A 50 6.17 16.00 14.62
N GLY A 51 7.44 16.28 14.32
CA GLY A 51 8.59 15.73 15.03
C GLY A 51 8.52 14.20 15.15
N ASN A 52 8.79 13.70 16.35
CA ASN A 52 8.74 12.27 16.67
C ASN A 52 7.44 11.84 17.36
N THR A 53 6.49 12.76 17.59
CA THR A 53 5.34 12.51 18.48
C THR A 53 4.02 12.48 17.74
N LYS A 54 3.87 13.24 16.65
CA LYS A 54 2.62 13.31 15.88
C LYS A 54 2.74 12.53 14.59
N HIS A 55 1.61 12.02 14.10
CA HIS A 55 1.57 11.22 12.88
C HIS A 55 1.31 12.11 11.66
N LEU A 56 2.27 12.12 10.74
CA LEU A 56 2.20 12.85 9.47
C LEU A 56 2.52 11.89 8.33
N ASN A 57 1.70 11.93 7.28
CA ASN A 57 2.05 11.34 5.99
C ASN A 57 2.04 12.43 4.93
N ALA A 58 3.09 12.49 4.10
CA ALA A 58 3.14 13.41 2.96
C ALA A 58 3.44 12.63 1.68
N THR A 59 2.53 12.69 0.72
CA THR A 59 2.63 11.96 -0.55
C THR A 59 2.95 12.92 -1.69
N PHE A 60 4.10 12.70 -2.32
CA PHE A 60 4.54 13.44 -3.50
C PHE A 60 4.16 12.71 -4.78
N ASN A 61 3.83 13.47 -5.82
CA ASN A 61 3.77 12.95 -7.18
C ASN A 61 5.14 13.08 -7.85
N GLY A 62 5.81 11.95 -8.08
CA GLY A 62 7.14 11.89 -8.70
C GLY A 62 7.20 12.55 -10.07
N ALA A 63 6.13 12.45 -10.86
CA ALA A 63 6.03 13.06 -12.19
C ALA A 63 5.91 14.59 -12.17
N GLN A 64 5.64 15.19 -11.01
CA GLN A 64 5.50 16.65 -10.84
C GLN A 64 6.61 17.26 -9.99
N LEU A 65 7.66 16.48 -9.68
CA LEU A 65 8.80 17.00 -8.93
C LEU A 65 9.66 17.89 -9.84
N THR A 66 9.73 19.18 -9.51
CA THR A 66 10.58 20.16 -10.19
C THR A 66 11.79 20.58 -9.35
N SER A 67 11.84 20.18 -8.07
CA SER A 67 12.89 20.54 -7.11
C SER A 67 13.18 19.41 -6.10
N ASN A 68 14.29 19.54 -5.34
CA ASN A 68 14.70 18.59 -4.29
C ASN A 68 13.80 18.62 -3.03
N ASN A 69 12.53 19.03 -3.14
CA ASN A 69 11.59 19.12 -2.01
C ASN A 69 11.36 17.76 -1.34
N LEU A 70 11.26 16.70 -2.12
CA LEU A 70 11.10 15.33 -1.60
C LEU A 70 12.27 14.93 -0.68
N GLN A 71 13.50 15.20 -1.13
CA GLN A 71 14.71 14.92 -0.35
C GLN A 71 14.76 15.73 0.95
N GLN A 72 14.40 17.02 0.90
CA GLN A 72 14.35 17.86 2.09
C GLN A 72 13.30 17.36 3.10
N ALA A 73 12.12 16.95 2.62
CA ALA A 73 11.07 16.40 3.46
C ALA A 73 11.50 15.10 4.15
N VAL A 74 12.16 14.18 3.42
CA VAL A 74 12.73 12.96 4.01
C VAL A 74 13.81 13.30 5.03
N ASN A 75 14.70 14.24 4.75
CA ASN A 75 15.75 14.62 5.71
C ASN A 75 15.17 15.19 7.00
N ALA A 76 14.09 15.97 6.91
CA ALA A 76 13.42 16.56 8.07
C ALA A 76 12.49 15.58 8.83
N SER A 77 12.10 14.45 8.24
CA SER A 77 11.10 13.56 8.85
C SER A 77 11.56 12.96 10.19
N GLY A 78 10.66 12.97 11.17
CA GLY A 78 10.83 12.24 12.42
C GLY A 78 10.31 10.81 12.36
N SER A 79 10.38 10.09 13.47
CA SER A 79 10.03 8.66 13.56
C SER A 79 8.55 8.34 13.29
N ASN A 80 7.65 9.33 13.40
CA ASN A 80 6.22 9.16 13.13
C ASN A 80 5.77 9.85 11.84
N THR A 81 6.73 10.32 11.03
CA THR A 81 6.46 10.95 9.74
C THR A 81 6.82 10.00 8.60
N SER A 82 5.84 9.67 7.76
CA SER A 82 6.06 8.90 6.53
C SER A 82 6.06 9.84 5.33
N ILE A 83 7.07 9.72 4.48
CA ILE A 83 7.15 10.44 3.21
C ILE A 83 7.02 9.43 2.07
N ALA A 84 6.10 9.67 1.16
CA ALA A 84 5.81 8.77 0.05
C ALA A 84 5.98 9.45 -1.31
N VAL A 85 6.29 8.67 -2.34
CA VAL A 85 6.20 9.08 -3.75
C VAL A 85 5.41 8.05 -4.56
N ASN A 86 4.31 8.46 -5.20
CA ASN A 86 3.34 7.53 -5.81
C ASN A 86 3.60 7.19 -7.30
N THR A 87 4.58 7.84 -7.92
CA THR A 87 5.04 7.63 -9.30
C THR A 87 6.56 7.61 -9.33
N ALA A 88 7.16 6.77 -8.48
CA ALA A 88 8.59 6.70 -8.26
C ALA A 88 9.39 6.48 -9.56
N GLN A 89 8.82 5.81 -10.56
CA GLN A 89 9.42 5.60 -11.87
C GLN A 89 9.73 6.90 -12.63
N ALA A 90 9.00 7.98 -12.34
CA ALA A 90 9.18 9.28 -12.99
C ALA A 90 10.26 10.14 -12.31
N VAL A 91 10.74 9.74 -11.12
CA VAL A 91 11.82 10.44 -10.43
C VAL A 91 13.15 10.06 -11.08
N ASN A 92 14.04 11.03 -11.25
CA ASN A 92 15.41 10.74 -11.66
C ASN A 92 16.03 9.69 -10.71
N ILE A 93 16.58 8.60 -11.26
CA ILE A 93 17.01 7.48 -10.44
C ILE A 93 18.09 7.87 -9.42
N ASN A 94 19.03 8.75 -9.76
CA ASN A 94 20.08 9.20 -8.82
C ASN A 94 19.49 10.01 -7.65
N THR A 95 18.46 10.81 -7.93
CA THR A 95 17.70 11.51 -6.89
C THR A 95 16.97 10.51 -6.00
N LEU A 96 16.28 9.52 -6.58
CA LEU A 96 15.57 8.51 -5.80
C LEU A 96 16.54 7.70 -4.91
N LEU A 97 17.70 7.31 -5.43
CA LEU A 97 18.74 6.60 -4.67
C LEU A 97 19.28 7.45 -3.52
N SER A 98 19.45 8.76 -3.73
CA SER A 98 19.86 9.68 -2.66
C SER A 98 18.81 9.78 -1.55
N ILE A 99 17.51 9.77 -1.93
CA ILE A 99 16.40 9.81 -0.99
C ILE A 99 16.34 8.52 -0.17
N ILE A 100 16.48 7.36 -0.81
CA ILE A 100 16.52 6.04 -0.15
C ILE A 100 17.69 5.99 0.84
N ALA A 101 18.88 6.43 0.44
CA ALA A 101 20.04 6.49 1.32
C ALA A 101 19.80 7.41 2.52
N SER A 102 19.10 8.52 2.31
CA SER A 102 18.79 9.48 3.38
C SER A 102 17.72 8.98 4.35
N ALA A 103 16.77 8.17 3.87
CA ALA A 103 15.80 7.51 4.73
C ALA A 103 16.50 6.51 5.68
N GLY A 104 17.46 5.77 5.14
CA GLY A 104 18.28 4.84 5.90
C GLY A 104 17.45 3.77 6.59
N THR A 105 17.78 3.48 7.85
CA THR A 105 17.10 2.44 8.65
C THR A 105 16.04 2.99 9.61
N ILE A 106 15.95 4.31 9.79
CA ILE A 106 15.19 4.95 10.87
C ILE A 106 13.94 5.65 10.34
N LYS A 107 14.02 6.33 9.20
CA LYS A 107 12.91 7.12 8.66
C LYS A 107 11.93 6.21 7.91
N HIS A 108 10.72 6.69 7.66
CA HIS A 108 9.73 5.98 6.87
C HIS A 108 9.60 6.62 5.49
N PHE A 109 10.21 6.00 4.50
CA PHE A 109 10.10 6.39 3.10
C PHE A 109 9.41 5.30 2.28
N ASN A 110 8.45 5.71 1.44
CA ASN A 110 7.69 4.81 0.58
C ASN A 110 7.84 5.25 -0.88
N ALA A 111 8.22 4.32 -1.76
CA ALA A 111 8.28 4.58 -3.19
C ALA A 111 7.37 3.59 -3.93
N ASP A 112 6.30 4.11 -4.54
CA ASP A 112 5.37 3.33 -5.31
C ASP A 112 5.64 3.51 -6.81
N PHE A 113 5.89 2.39 -7.46
CA PHE A 113 6.10 2.30 -8.89
C PHE A 113 4.83 1.84 -9.59
N ASN A 114 4.61 2.33 -10.80
CA ASN A 114 3.57 1.81 -11.69
C ASN A 114 4.14 0.73 -12.62
N GLY A 115 3.63 -0.49 -12.51
CA GLY A 115 4.06 -1.66 -13.27
C GLY A 115 4.11 -1.44 -14.79
N SER A 116 3.12 -0.73 -15.35
CA SER A 116 3.04 -0.44 -16.80
C SER A 116 4.08 0.56 -17.30
N GLN A 117 4.75 1.28 -16.40
CA GLN A 117 5.74 2.32 -16.72
C GLN A 117 7.13 1.97 -16.18
N LEU A 118 7.34 0.74 -15.72
CA LEU A 118 8.61 0.30 -15.20
C LEU A 118 9.66 0.18 -16.31
N THR A 119 10.83 0.73 -16.06
CA THR A 119 12.07 0.26 -16.68
C THR A 119 12.72 -0.73 -15.72
N ALA A 120 13.25 -1.85 -16.24
CA ALA A 120 13.83 -2.91 -15.41
C ALA A 120 14.92 -2.37 -14.46
N ASN A 121 15.74 -1.44 -14.97
CA ASN A 121 16.88 -0.89 -14.24
C ASN A 121 16.48 0.00 -13.04
N ASN A 122 15.40 0.79 -13.13
CA ASN A 122 15.05 1.74 -12.06
C ASN A 122 14.47 1.03 -10.84
N LEU A 123 13.58 0.05 -11.04
CA LEU A 123 13.01 -0.71 -9.94
C LEU A 123 14.08 -1.50 -9.21
N GLN A 124 14.92 -2.21 -9.96
CA GLN A 124 15.99 -3.02 -9.40
C GLN A 124 16.92 -2.18 -8.52
N GLN A 125 17.46 -1.08 -9.06
CA GLN A 125 18.35 -0.19 -8.30
C GLN A 125 17.71 0.34 -7.01
N ALA A 126 16.43 0.73 -7.06
CA ALA A 126 15.71 1.21 -5.88
C ALA A 126 15.57 0.10 -4.82
N VAL A 127 15.23 -1.13 -5.22
CA VAL A 127 15.13 -2.27 -4.31
C VAL A 127 16.49 -2.65 -3.73
N THR A 128 17.54 -2.72 -4.55
CA THR A 128 18.89 -3.01 -4.07
C THR A 128 19.32 -1.98 -3.01
N ALA A 129 19.06 -0.69 -3.25
CA ALA A 129 19.41 0.38 -2.31
C ALA A 129 18.54 0.43 -1.05
N ALA A 130 17.31 -0.10 -1.09
CA ALA A 130 16.37 -0.01 0.02
C ALA A 130 16.91 -0.64 1.32
N GLN A 131 16.69 0.05 2.42
CA GLN A 131 16.99 -0.38 3.79
C GLN A 131 15.68 -0.51 4.59
N SER A 132 15.76 -0.84 5.89
CA SER A 132 14.56 -1.06 6.72
C SER A 132 13.64 0.16 6.85
N GLY A 133 14.16 1.38 6.61
CA GLY A 133 13.37 2.60 6.58
C GLY A 133 12.67 2.85 5.23
N THR A 134 12.92 2.02 4.22
CA THR A 134 12.36 2.18 2.88
C THR A 134 11.44 1.01 2.54
N SER A 135 10.23 1.34 2.11
CA SER A 135 9.30 0.40 1.48
C SER A 135 9.20 0.70 -0.02
N ILE A 136 9.37 -0.33 -0.84
CA ILE A 136 9.17 -0.23 -2.29
C ILE A 136 7.89 -0.98 -2.64
N SER A 137 7.01 -0.38 -3.44
CA SER A 137 5.81 -1.06 -3.93
C SER A 137 5.70 -0.96 -5.45
N VAL A 138 5.05 -1.95 -6.05
CA VAL A 138 4.65 -1.94 -7.45
C VAL A 138 3.14 -2.10 -7.51
N ASN A 139 2.43 -1.04 -7.91
CA ASN A 139 1.03 -1.15 -8.29
C ASN A 139 0.92 -1.63 -9.74
N THR A 140 -0.27 -2.12 -10.13
CA THR A 140 -0.53 -2.65 -11.48
C THR A 140 0.53 -3.68 -11.94
N ALA A 141 0.99 -4.52 -11.00
CA ALA A 141 2.09 -5.45 -11.22
C ALA A 141 1.83 -6.46 -12.36
N GLN A 142 0.57 -6.71 -12.71
CA GLN A 142 0.20 -7.52 -13.88
C GLN A 142 0.73 -6.96 -15.20
N ALA A 143 0.94 -5.64 -15.29
CA ALA A 143 1.43 -4.96 -16.49
C ALA A 143 2.97 -4.81 -16.51
N ALA A 144 3.67 -5.23 -15.44
CA ALA A 144 5.12 -5.20 -15.40
C ALA A 144 5.73 -6.30 -16.28
N ASN A 145 6.95 -6.04 -16.80
CA ASN A 145 7.78 -7.12 -17.32
C ASN A 145 8.08 -8.10 -16.17
N ILE A 146 7.68 -9.36 -16.33
CA ILE A 146 7.76 -10.34 -15.25
C ILE A 146 9.20 -10.65 -14.83
N THR A 147 10.17 -10.64 -15.75
CA THR A 147 11.59 -10.84 -15.41
C THR A 147 12.08 -9.75 -14.47
N ALA A 148 11.81 -8.48 -14.80
CA ALA A 148 12.19 -7.35 -13.96
C ALA A 148 11.50 -7.37 -12.58
N LEU A 149 10.23 -7.77 -12.53
CA LEU A 149 9.51 -7.91 -11.26
C LEU A 149 10.09 -9.04 -10.40
N LEU A 150 10.45 -10.18 -11.01
CA LEU A 150 11.04 -11.30 -10.28
C LEU A 150 12.44 -10.97 -9.78
N GLU A 151 13.26 -10.26 -10.55
CA GLU A 151 14.56 -9.74 -10.11
C GLU A 151 14.39 -8.84 -8.88
N ALA A 152 13.45 -7.88 -8.91
CA ALA A 152 13.14 -7.04 -7.76
C ALA A 152 12.68 -7.84 -6.53
N ILE A 153 11.82 -8.85 -6.70
CA ILE A 153 11.38 -9.71 -5.59
C ILE A 153 12.56 -10.50 -5.00
N ASN A 154 13.43 -11.04 -5.84
CA ASN A 154 14.60 -11.79 -5.39
C ASN A 154 15.61 -10.88 -4.67
N ASP A 155 15.83 -9.66 -5.17
CA ASP A 155 16.69 -8.66 -4.55
C ASP A 155 16.13 -8.14 -3.22
N ALA A 156 14.80 -8.11 -3.06
CA ALA A 156 14.15 -7.83 -1.79
C ALA A 156 14.39 -8.94 -0.75
N GLY A 157 14.34 -10.19 -1.22
CA GLY A 157 14.56 -11.38 -0.40
C GLY A 157 13.69 -11.39 0.86
N ASN A 158 14.31 -11.71 2.00
CA ASN A 158 13.62 -11.80 3.29
C ASN A 158 13.76 -10.54 4.16
N SER A 159 14.58 -9.56 3.76
CA SER A 159 14.97 -8.44 4.63
C SER A 159 14.31 -7.12 4.24
N LYS A 160 14.10 -6.87 2.94
CA LYS A 160 13.56 -5.59 2.46
C LYS A 160 12.04 -5.60 2.44
N VAL A 161 11.44 -4.44 2.70
CA VAL A 161 9.98 -4.26 2.61
C VAL A 161 9.63 -4.01 1.15
N PHE A 162 9.13 -5.04 0.48
CA PHE A 162 8.69 -4.98 -0.90
C PHE A 162 7.22 -5.38 -1.01
N SER A 163 6.50 -4.80 -1.96
CA SER A 163 5.15 -5.26 -2.28
C SER A 163 4.81 -5.15 -3.76
N ALA A 164 3.98 -6.06 -4.25
CA ALA A 164 3.44 -6.00 -5.61
C ALA A 164 1.94 -6.29 -5.59
N ASN A 165 1.15 -5.35 -6.10
CA ASN A 165 -0.30 -5.47 -6.17
C ASN A 165 -0.78 -5.67 -7.61
N PHE A 166 -1.50 -6.75 -7.82
CA PHE A 166 -2.04 -7.17 -9.11
C PHE A 166 -3.53 -6.82 -9.21
N ASN A 167 -3.97 -6.45 -10.41
CA ASN A 167 -5.39 -6.38 -10.73
C ASN A 167 -5.87 -7.74 -11.24
N GLY A 168 -6.72 -8.40 -10.44
CA GLY A 168 -7.27 -9.73 -10.73
C GLY A 168 -8.04 -9.80 -12.05
N ALA A 169 -8.74 -8.73 -12.41
CA ALA A 169 -9.51 -8.65 -13.66
C ALA A 169 -8.63 -8.46 -14.91
N GLN A 170 -7.36 -8.13 -14.73
CA GLN A 170 -6.40 -7.89 -15.80
C GLN A 170 -5.26 -8.93 -15.82
N LEU A 171 -5.38 -10.00 -15.04
CA LEU A 171 -4.39 -11.07 -15.06
C LEU A 171 -4.41 -11.77 -16.42
N SER A 172 -3.25 -11.79 -17.07
CA SER A 172 -2.97 -12.65 -18.21
C SER A 172 -1.78 -13.53 -17.86
N GLY A 173 -1.95 -14.84 -17.93
CA GLY A 173 -0.89 -15.80 -17.60
C GLY A 173 -0.61 -15.97 -16.10
N THR A 174 0.62 -16.38 -15.79
CA THR A 174 1.03 -16.91 -14.47
C THR A 174 1.87 -15.93 -13.66
N ASN A 175 1.97 -14.66 -14.07
CA ASN A 175 2.81 -13.64 -13.42
C ASN A 175 2.56 -13.53 -11.91
N LEU A 176 1.30 -13.51 -11.48
CA LEU A 176 0.94 -13.47 -10.06
C LEU A 176 1.43 -14.72 -9.31
N GLN A 177 1.30 -15.90 -9.92
CA GLN A 177 1.78 -17.15 -9.34
C GLN A 177 3.31 -17.12 -9.19
N GLN A 178 4.03 -16.70 -10.23
CA GLN A 178 5.50 -16.61 -10.21
C GLN A 178 5.98 -15.62 -9.14
N ALA A 179 5.39 -14.43 -9.07
CA ALA A 179 5.71 -13.43 -8.07
C ALA A 179 5.45 -13.94 -6.64
N LEU A 180 4.31 -14.60 -6.41
CA LEU A 180 3.98 -15.18 -5.11
C LEU A 180 4.94 -16.31 -4.74
N THR A 181 5.31 -17.18 -5.67
CA THR A 181 6.31 -18.23 -5.43
C THR A 181 7.67 -17.65 -5.03
N ALA A 182 8.12 -16.59 -5.71
CA ALA A 182 9.40 -15.92 -5.42
C ALA A 182 9.40 -15.09 -4.13
N ALA A 183 8.24 -14.62 -3.66
CA ALA A 183 8.14 -13.73 -2.49
C ALA A 183 8.80 -14.31 -1.22
N GLY A 184 9.73 -13.55 -0.66
CA GLY A 184 10.31 -13.78 0.67
C GLY A 184 9.40 -13.32 1.81
N THR A 185 9.85 -13.47 3.06
CA THR A 185 9.03 -13.24 4.27
C THR A 185 8.58 -11.78 4.46
N ASN A 186 9.31 -10.81 3.91
CA ASN A 186 8.97 -9.38 3.95
C ASN A 186 8.44 -8.83 2.62
N THR A 187 8.18 -9.71 1.66
CA THR A 187 7.51 -9.36 0.41
C THR A 187 6.01 -9.65 0.50
N SER A 188 5.18 -8.63 0.31
CA SER A 188 3.72 -8.77 0.25
C SER A 188 3.23 -8.81 -1.20
N ILE A 189 2.46 -9.84 -1.56
CA ILE A 189 1.83 -9.96 -2.87
C ILE A 189 0.32 -9.82 -2.71
N GLY A 190 -0.30 -8.91 -3.47
CA GLY A 190 -1.73 -8.63 -3.36
C GLY A 190 -2.49 -8.80 -4.67
N VAL A 191 -3.79 -9.06 -4.57
CA VAL A 191 -4.74 -8.96 -5.68
C VAL A 191 -5.98 -8.17 -5.27
N ASN A 192 -6.25 -7.04 -5.93
CA ASN A 192 -7.27 -6.06 -5.49
C ASN A 192 -8.69 -6.27 -6.07
N THR A 193 -8.85 -7.25 -6.96
CA THR A 193 -10.15 -7.67 -7.51
C THR A 193 -10.21 -9.20 -7.54
N ALA A 194 -10.03 -9.82 -6.38
CA ALA A 194 -9.93 -11.27 -6.23
C ALA A 194 -11.16 -12.02 -6.77
N GLN A 195 -12.34 -11.39 -6.79
CA GLN A 195 -13.57 -11.96 -7.35
C GLN A 195 -13.47 -12.25 -8.86
N ALA A 196 -12.61 -11.53 -9.58
CA ALA A 196 -12.41 -11.71 -11.02
C ALA A 196 -11.40 -12.82 -11.34
N VAL A 197 -10.66 -13.32 -10.35
CA VAL A 197 -9.75 -14.45 -10.51
C VAL A 197 -10.55 -15.73 -10.52
N ASN A 198 -10.25 -16.64 -11.47
CA ASN A 198 -10.83 -17.98 -11.47
C ASN A 198 -10.59 -18.64 -10.10
N ILE A 199 -11.63 -19.21 -9.49
CA ILE A 199 -11.54 -19.74 -8.12
C ILE A 199 -10.50 -20.86 -7.99
N THR A 200 -10.31 -21.69 -9.02
CA THR A 200 -9.27 -22.73 -9.01
C THR A 200 -7.87 -22.11 -8.95
N THR A 201 -7.63 -21.04 -9.72
CA THR A 201 -6.37 -20.29 -9.66
C THR A 201 -6.19 -19.60 -8.31
N LEU A 202 -7.25 -18.99 -7.76
CA LEU A 202 -7.17 -18.36 -6.45
C LEU A 202 -6.84 -19.39 -5.35
N LEU A 203 -7.47 -20.56 -5.37
CA LEU A 203 -7.17 -21.64 -4.43
C LEU A 203 -5.72 -22.14 -4.56
N GLN A 204 -5.19 -22.22 -5.78
CA GLN A 204 -3.78 -22.53 -6.00
C GLN A 204 -2.86 -21.45 -5.39
N LEU A 205 -3.17 -20.17 -5.58
CA LEU A 205 -2.41 -19.07 -4.99
C LEU A 205 -2.44 -19.13 -3.45
N LEU A 206 -3.61 -19.41 -2.85
CA LEU A 206 -3.75 -19.57 -1.41
C LEU A 206 -2.93 -20.77 -0.89
N SER A 207 -2.90 -21.88 -1.65
CA SER A 207 -2.05 -23.02 -1.33
C SER A 207 -0.56 -22.70 -1.45
N ILE A 208 -0.13 -21.91 -2.44
CA ILE A 208 1.26 -21.45 -2.57
C ILE A 208 1.63 -20.55 -1.40
N ALA A 209 0.72 -19.64 -1.02
CA ALA A 209 0.93 -18.73 0.10
C ALA A 209 1.13 -19.49 1.42
N GLY A 210 0.28 -20.50 1.64
CA GLY A 210 0.28 -21.30 2.85
C GLY A 210 0.24 -20.42 4.09
N ASN A 211 0.97 -20.83 5.14
CA ASN A 211 1.04 -20.07 6.39
C ASN A 211 2.20 -19.06 6.45
N THR A 212 3.05 -19.01 5.42
CA THR A 212 4.34 -18.30 5.52
C THR A 212 4.36 -17.01 4.70
N LYS A 213 3.79 -17.01 3.49
CA LYS A 213 3.85 -15.86 2.59
C LYS A 213 2.78 -14.82 2.94
N LYS A 214 3.15 -13.55 2.80
CA LYS A 214 2.23 -12.41 2.94
C LYS A 214 1.45 -12.26 1.64
N PHE A 215 0.29 -12.89 1.57
CA PHE A 215 -0.61 -12.79 0.42
C PHE A 215 -1.90 -12.08 0.82
N SER A 216 -2.38 -11.13 0.01
CA SER A 216 -3.68 -10.50 0.22
C SER A 216 -4.60 -10.68 -0.99
N ALA A 217 -5.87 -10.96 -0.73
CA ALA A 217 -6.91 -11.03 -1.74
C ALA A 217 -8.10 -10.15 -1.33
N ASP A 218 -8.28 -9.06 -2.06
CA ASP A 218 -9.34 -8.09 -1.80
C ASP A 218 -10.49 -8.32 -2.78
N PHE A 219 -11.66 -8.57 -2.23
CA PHE A 219 -12.90 -8.77 -2.98
C PHE A 219 -13.71 -7.49 -3.01
N ASN A 220 -14.38 -7.22 -4.13
CA ASN A 220 -15.40 -6.19 -4.20
C ASN A 220 -16.77 -6.72 -3.76
N GLY A 221 -17.30 -6.18 -2.67
CA GLY A 221 -18.59 -6.57 -2.10
C GLY A 221 -19.77 -6.51 -3.08
N ALA A 222 -19.77 -5.52 -3.99
CA ALA A 222 -20.82 -5.38 -5.00
C ALA A 222 -20.77 -6.45 -6.11
N GLN A 223 -19.67 -7.18 -6.22
CA GLN A 223 -19.44 -8.22 -7.24
C GLN A 223 -19.22 -9.60 -6.62
N LEU A 224 -19.46 -9.74 -5.31
CA LEU A 224 -19.27 -11.01 -4.60
C LEU A 224 -20.32 -12.05 -5.01
N THR A 225 -19.84 -13.23 -5.35
CA THR A 225 -20.63 -14.47 -5.30
C THR A 225 -20.29 -15.22 -4.01
N SER A 226 -21.30 -15.75 -3.32
CA SER A 226 -21.13 -16.32 -1.97
C SER A 226 -20.15 -17.50 -1.90
N ASN A 227 -20.03 -18.28 -2.98
CA ASN A 227 -19.21 -19.49 -2.98
C ASN A 227 -17.70 -19.23 -3.09
N ASN A 228 -17.27 -18.19 -3.80
CA ASN A 228 -15.84 -17.93 -4.00
C ASN A 228 -15.18 -17.39 -2.73
N LEU A 229 -15.84 -16.45 -2.05
CA LEU A 229 -15.33 -15.88 -0.80
C LEU A 229 -15.21 -16.95 0.29
N LYS A 230 -16.23 -17.81 0.43
CA LYS A 230 -16.20 -18.93 1.38
C LYS A 230 -15.00 -19.84 1.14
N GLN A 231 -14.81 -20.29 -0.11
CA GLN A 231 -13.71 -21.17 -0.47
C GLN A 231 -12.34 -20.51 -0.21
N ALA A 232 -12.21 -19.23 -0.55
CA ALA A 232 -10.98 -18.48 -0.30
C ALA A 232 -10.64 -18.37 1.20
N ILE A 233 -11.62 -18.04 2.05
CA ILE A 233 -11.43 -17.94 3.50
C ILE A 233 -11.04 -19.30 4.11
N SER A 234 -11.72 -20.38 3.69
CA SER A 234 -11.41 -21.72 4.17
C SER A 234 -10.00 -22.17 3.81
N ALA A 235 -9.51 -21.79 2.62
CA ALA A 235 -8.17 -22.14 2.13
C ALA A 235 -7.05 -21.19 2.58
N ALA A 236 -7.37 -19.99 3.05
CA ALA A 236 -6.39 -18.99 3.48
C ALA A 236 -5.51 -19.51 4.64
N GLY A 237 -4.20 -19.39 4.52
CA GLY A 237 -3.29 -19.66 5.64
C GLY A 237 -3.20 -18.48 6.63
N THR A 238 -2.38 -18.62 7.67
CA THR A 238 -2.31 -17.65 8.78
C THR A 238 -1.74 -16.28 8.41
N ASN A 239 -0.89 -16.21 7.38
CA ASN A 239 -0.32 -14.95 6.86
C ASN A 239 -1.05 -14.44 5.62
N VAL A 240 -2.18 -15.05 5.27
CA VAL A 240 -3.04 -14.62 4.18
C VAL A 240 -4.12 -13.69 4.73
N SER A 241 -4.28 -12.52 4.10
CA SER A 241 -5.37 -11.59 4.38
C SER A 241 -6.44 -11.69 3.30
N ILE A 242 -7.68 -11.92 3.71
CA ILE A 242 -8.85 -11.85 2.83
C ILE A 242 -9.67 -10.64 3.25
N SER A 243 -9.88 -9.70 2.33
CA SER A 243 -10.69 -8.52 2.62
C SER A 243 -11.90 -8.42 1.69
N VAL A 244 -12.97 -7.79 2.17
CA VAL A 244 -14.09 -7.37 1.34
C VAL A 244 -14.20 -5.86 1.44
N ASN A 245 -13.89 -5.14 0.36
CA ASN A 245 -14.18 -3.73 0.25
C ASN A 245 -15.66 -3.52 -0.15
N THR A 246 -16.22 -2.36 0.17
CA THR A 246 -17.63 -2.06 -0.15
C THR A 246 -18.57 -3.14 0.40
N ALA A 247 -18.26 -3.66 1.60
CA ALA A 247 -18.95 -4.82 2.18
C ALA A 247 -20.46 -4.60 2.35
N GLN A 248 -20.90 -3.35 2.52
CA GLN A 248 -22.31 -2.99 2.59
C GLN A 248 -23.12 -3.35 1.32
N ALA A 249 -22.46 -3.54 0.18
CA ALA A 249 -23.08 -3.98 -1.07
C ALA A 249 -23.12 -5.51 -1.23
N ALA A 250 -22.46 -6.26 -0.34
CA ALA A 250 -22.45 -7.71 -0.37
C ALA A 250 -23.73 -8.29 0.25
N ASN A 251 -24.06 -9.53 -0.13
CA ASN A 251 -25.11 -10.28 0.55
C ASN A 251 -24.71 -10.52 2.02
N ILE A 252 -25.55 -10.05 2.96
CA ILE A 252 -25.26 -10.12 4.39
C ILE A 252 -25.06 -11.56 4.89
N SER A 253 -25.80 -12.53 4.35
CA SER A 253 -25.62 -13.94 4.71
C SER A 253 -24.26 -14.48 4.27
N ALA A 254 -23.73 -14.01 3.13
CA ALA A 254 -22.40 -14.37 2.67
C ALA A 254 -21.31 -13.76 3.58
N LEU A 255 -21.49 -12.52 4.03
CA LEU A 255 -20.57 -11.88 4.98
C LEU A 255 -20.60 -12.55 6.36
N LEU A 256 -21.78 -12.85 6.90
CA LEU A 256 -21.90 -13.54 8.17
C LEU A 256 -21.25 -14.93 8.13
N GLN A 257 -21.46 -15.66 7.03
CA GLN A 257 -20.79 -16.95 6.83
C GLN A 257 -19.27 -16.80 6.69
N ALA A 258 -18.79 -15.77 5.98
CA ALA A 258 -17.37 -15.45 5.89
C ALA A 258 -16.75 -15.19 7.28
N ILE A 259 -17.41 -14.39 8.11
CA ILE A 259 -16.99 -14.11 9.50
C ILE A 259 -16.94 -15.40 10.32
N GLN A 260 -17.98 -16.24 10.24
CA GLN A 260 -18.03 -17.51 10.96
C GLN A 260 -16.91 -18.46 10.53
N ASN A 261 -16.61 -18.53 9.22
CA ASN A 261 -15.56 -19.40 8.69
C ASN A 261 -14.15 -18.88 9.01
N ALA A 262 -13.96 -17.56 9.05
CA ALA A 262 -12.68 -16.95 9.45
C ALA A 262 -12.40 -17.22 10.93
N GLY A 263 -13.45 -17.14 11.76
CA GLY A 263 -13.33 -17.26 13.22
C GLY A 263 -12.26 -16.32 13.76
N ASN A 264 -11.51 -16.78 14.76
CA ASN A 264 -10.39 -16.04 15.36
C ASN A 264 -9.02 -16.48 14.81
N THR A 265 -8.98 -17.22 13.70
CA THR A 265 -7.74 -17.86 13.20
C THR A 265 -7.30 -17.38 11.81
N LYS A 266 -8.17 -16.66 11.09
CA LYS A 266 -7.89 -16.11 9.76
C LYS A 266 -7.89 -14.59 9.80
N ASN A 267 -7.05 -13.96 8.97
CA ASN A 267 -7.05 -12.52 8.81
C ASN A 267 -8.13 -12.11 7.81
N PHE A 268 -9.37 -12.00 8.29
CA PHE A 268 -10.50 -11.54 7.50
C PHE A 268 -10.90 -10.11 7.91
N SER A 269 -11.15 -9.24 6.92
CA SER A 269 -11.74 -7.92 7.14
C SER A 269 -12.89 -7.65 6.17
N ALA A 270 -13.85 -6.84 6.62
CA ALA A 270 -14.97 -6.38 5.80
C ALA A 270 -15.16 -4.89 6.03
N ASP A 271 -14.84 -4.09 5.02
CA ASP A 271 -14.84 -2.64 5.10
C ASP A 271 -16.12 -2.07 4.49
N CYS A 272 -16.91 -1.40 5.32
CA CYS A 272 -18.12 -0.70 4.90
C CYS A 272 -17.80 0.77 4.58
N ASN A 273 -18.10 1.23 3.37
CA ASN A 273 -17.85 2.64 3.02
C ASN A 273 -18.90 3.55 3.68
N GLY A 274 -18.41 4.48 4.51
CA GLY A 274 -19.21 5.36 5.37
C GLY A 274 -20.33 6.14 4.66
N ALA A 275 -20.10 6.51 3.40
CA ALA A 275 -21.07 7.26 2.58
C ALA A 275 -22.38 6.49 2.29
N GLN A 276 -22.45 5.19 2.60
CA GLN A 276 -23.59 4.32 2.31
C GLN A 276 -24.14 3.58 3.54
N LEU A 277 -23.80 4.03 4.76
CA LEU A 277 -24.12 3.36 6.04
C LEU A 277 -25.62 3.28 6.42
N THR A 278 -26.54 3.76 5.57
CA THR A 278 -27.98 3.61 5.82
C THR A 278 -28.44 2.15 5.91
N THR A 279 -27.62 1.19 5.42
CA THR A 279 -27.92 -0.25 5.43
C THR A 279 -27.15 -1.06 6.48
N CYS A 280 -26.04 -0.54 7.05
CA CYS A 280 -25.26 -1.27 8.07
C CYS A 280 -25.85 -1.21 9.49
N ASN A 281 -26.78 -0.28 9.76
CA ASN A 281 -27.40 -0.10 11.07
C ASN A 281 -28.81 -0.73 11.20
N LYS A 282 -29.23 -1.58 10.24
CA LYS A 282 -30.51 -2.29 10.33
C LYS A 282 -30.30 -3.79 10.34
N ARG A 283 -29.88 -4.31 11.49
CA ARG A 283 -30.42 -5.49 12.21
C ARG A 283 -29.45 -5.98 13.26
#